data_AF-A0A101WQW7-F1
#
_entry.id   AF-A0A101WQW7-F1
#
_cell.length_a   1.000
_cell.length_b   1.000
_cell.length_c   1.000
_cell.angle_alpha   90.00
_cell.angle_beta   90.00
_cell.angle_gamma   90.00
#
_symmetry.space_group_name_H-M   'P 1'
#
loop_
_entity.id
_entity.type
_entity.pdbx_description
1 polymer ?
#
loop_
_entity_poly.entity_id
_entity_poly.type
_entity_poly.pdbx_seq_one_letter_code
_entity_poly.pdbx_strand_id
1 'polypeptide(L)'
;MGNGGDARRQMGLPGGGLMYVITPQAILDFEEGTKRMRLKHVIPPATLEEIKGNTGFELVIPDYLEELPEPTADEIEVLRNRVDRKGLLRREGL
;
A
#
# COMPACT_ATOMS: atom_id res chain seq x y z
N MET A 1 -20.48 10.99 -10.65
CA MET A 1 -19.58 9.97 -10.06
C MET A 1 -18.71 9.41 -11.17
N GLY A 2 -17.40 9.30 -10.97
CA GLY A 2 -16.49 8.75 -11.99
C GLY A 2 -16.45 7.22 -11.91
N ASN A 3 -16.62 6.53 -13.04
CA ASN A 3 -16.72 5.07 -13.15
C ASN A 3 -15.39 4.30 -12.96
N GLY A 4 -14.37 4.90 -12.31
CA GLY A 4 -13.00 4.36 -12.35
C GLY A 4 -12.37 4.48 -13.75
N GLY A 5 -11.19 3.88 -13.96
CA GLY A 5 -10.49 3.93 -15.25
C GLY A 5 -9.98 5.33 -15.63
N ASP A 6 -10.28 5.74 -16.86
CA ASP A 6 -9.84 7.01 -17.47
C ASP A 6 -10.63 8.24 -17.02
N ALA A 7 -11.55 8.12 -16.06
CA ALA A 7 -12.43 9.21 -15.65
C ALA A 7 -11.66 10.49 -15.28
N ARG A 8 -10.52 10.38 -14.58
CA ARG A 8 -9.66 11.53 -14.26
C ARG A 8 -9.11 12.20 -15.51
N ARG A 9 -8.64 11.41 -16.47
CA ARG A 9 -8.09 11.89 -17.74
C ARG A 9 -9.16 12.56 -18.59
N GLN A 10 -10.36 11.99 -18.66
CA GLN A 10 -11.50 12.57 -19.36
C GLN A 10 -11.95 13.90 -18.72
N MET A 11 -11.80 14.04 -17.40
CA MET A 11 -12.05 15.29 -16.68
C MET A 11 -10.90 16.31 -16.79
N GLY A 12 -9.83 16.00 -17.54
CA GLY A 12 -8.67 16.89 -17.69
C GLY A 12 -7.86 17.06 -16.40
N LEU A 13 -8.03 16.18 -15.42
CA LEU A 13 -7.31 16.27 -14.14
C LEU A 13 -5.84 15.85 -14.33
N PRO A 14 -4.87 16.68 -13.92
CA PRO A 14 -3.46 16.33 -14.01
C PRO A 14 -3.07 15.22 -13.01
N GLY A 15 -1.95 14.56 -13.30
CA GLY A 15 -1.36 13.48 -12.48
C GLY A 15 -2.02 12.12 -12.72
N GLY A 16 -1.19 11.09 -12.93
CA GLY A 16 -1.56 9.72 -13.31
C GLY A 16 -2.39 8.91 -12.29
N GLY A 17 -3.00 9.57 -11.30
CA GLY A 17 -3.88 8.95 -10.31
C GLY A 17 -3.16 8.39 -9.09
N LEU A 18 -3.92 7.66 -8.26
CA LEU A 18 -3.39 6.94 -7.10
C LEU A 18 -2.59 5.72 -7.57
N MET A 19 -1.43 5.50 -6.97
CA MET A 19 -0.56 4.36 -7.30
C MET A 19 -0.56 3.30 -6.20
N TYR A 20 -0.41 3.73 -4.95
CA TYR A 20 -0.33 2.81 -3.80
C TYR A 20 -1.04 3.36 -2.57
N VAL A 21 -1.50 2.45 -1.73
CA VAL A 21 -1.91 2.70 -0.34
C VAL A 21 -1.09 1.76 0.54
N ILE A 22 -0.34 2.30 1.49
CA ILE A 22 0.51 1.52 2.41
C ILE A 22 -0.06 1.69 3.80
N THR A 23 -0.35 0.58 4.47
CA THR A 23 -0.88 0.52 5.84
C THR A 23 0.07 -0.29 6.71
N PRO A 24 -0.14 -0.36 8.03
CA PRO A 24 0.60 -1.29 8.88
C PRO A 24 0.44 -2.77 8.49
N GLN A 25 -0.64 -3.14 7.79
CA GLN A 25 -0.99 -4.52 7.50
C GLN A 25 -0.71 -4.94 6.04
N ALA A 26 -0.74 -4.00 5.10
CA ALA A 26 -0.68 -4.33 3.68
C ALA A 26 -0.15 -3.18 2.81
N ILE A 27 0.38 -3.57 1.65
CA ILE A 27 0.56 -2.68 0.50
C ILE A 27 -0.55 -3.00 -0.50
N LEU A 28 -1.28 -1.96 -0.91
CA LEU A 28 -2.39 -2.05 -1.85
C LEU A 28 -2.06 -1.22 -3.09
N ASP A 29 -2.45 -1.71 -4.25
CA ASP A 29 -2.37 -0.99 -5.51
C ASP A 29 -3.75 -0.94 -6.19
N PHE A 30 -3.78 -0.57 -7.48
CA PHE A 30 -5.01 -0.47 -8.26
C PHE A 30 -4.89 -1.28 -9.54
N GLU A 31 -5.87 -2.14 -9.80
CA GLU A 31 -5.91 -2.92 -11.04
C GLU A 31 -6.01 -1.99 -12.26
N GLU A 32 -5.20 -2.21 -13.29
CA GLU A 32 -5.02 -1.25 -14.38
C GLU A 32 -6.31 -0.99 -15.18
N GLY A 33 -7.19 -1.99 -15.33
CA GLY A 33 -8.45 -1.89 -16.07
C GLY A 33 -9.58 -1.21 -15.27
N THR A 34 -9.94 -1.77 -14.12
CA THR A 34 -11.08 -1.28 -13.34
C THR A 34 -10.72 -0.14 -12.38
N LYS A 35 -9.43 0.01 -12.07
CA LYS A 35 -8.92 0.86 -10.97
C LYS A 35 -9.52 0.51 -9.61
N ARG A 36 -10.02 -0.71 -9.43
CA ARG A 36 -10.37 -1.24 -8.11
C ARG A 36 -9.11 -1.48 -7.30
N MET A 37 -9.24 -1.26 -5.99
CA MET A 37 -8.15 -1.51 -5.05
C MET A 37 -7.86 -3.00 -4.98
N ARG A 38 -6.57 -3.34 -5.05
CA ARG A 38 -6.07 -4.70 -5.09
C ARG A 38 -5.00 -4.89 -4.02
N LEU A 39 -5.03 -6.07 -3.38
CA LEU A 39 -3.96 -6.47 -2.46
C LEU A 39 -2.69 -6.76 -3.25
N LYS A 40 -1.60 -6.05 -2.93
CA LYS A 40 -0.30 -6.24 -3.56
C LYS A 40 0.65 -7.06 -2.69
N HIS A 41 0.82 -6.67 -1.43
CA HIS A 41 1.60 -7.42 -0.45
C HIS A 41 0.91 -7.43 0.90
N VAL A 42 1.09 -8.51 1.64
CA VAL A 42 0.79 -8.60 3.07
C VAL A 42 2.04 -8.23 3.85
N ILE A 43 1.89 -7.40 4.88
CA ILE A 43 2.99 -7.04 5.79
C ILE A 43 2.87 -7.91 7.04
N PRO A 44 3.84 -8.80 7.32
CA PRO A 44 3.80 -9.63 8.52
C PRO A 44 3.74 -8.79 9.82
N PRO A 45 3.05 -9.28 10.86
CA PRO A 45 2.44 -10.61 10.99
C PRO A 45 0.99 -10.69 10.50
N ALA A 46 0.47 -9.68 9.79
CA ALA A 46 -0.94 -9.65 9.40
C ALA A 46 -1.32 -10.83 8.49
N THR A 47 -2.58 -11.22 8.54
CA THR A 47 -3.16 -12.26 7.66
C THR A 47 -4.11 -11.68 6.63
N LEU A 48 -4.35 -12.42 5.55
CA LEU A 48 -5.33 -12.02 4.53
C LEU A 48 -6.74 -11.84 5.11
N GLU A 49 -7.12 -12.66 6.08
CA GLU A 49 -8.43 -12.57 6.73
C GLU A 49 -8.56 -11.29 7.56
N GLU A 50 -7.54 -10.93 8.34
CA GLU A 50 -7.52 -9.68 9.10
C GLU A 50 -7.60 -8.46 8.19
N ILE A 51 -6.85 -8.45 7.08
CA ILE A 51 -6.89 -7.36 6.10
C ILE A 51 -8.30 -7.20 5.54
N LYS A 52 -8.95 -8.31 5.15
CA LYS A 52 -10.32 -8.30 4.66
C LYS A 52 -11.31 -7.83 5.73
N GLY A 53 -11.16 -8.31 6.96
CA GLY A 53 -12.02 -7.93 8.09
C GLY A 53 -11.91 -6.45 8.46
N ASN A 54 -10.73 -5.84 8.26
CA ASN A 54 -10.48 -4.42 8.52
C ASN A 54 -10.78 -3.51 7.32
N THR A 55 -11.17 -4.08 6.16
CA THR A 55 -11.46 -3.31 4.95
C THR A 55 -12.96 -3.28 4.69
N GLY A 56 -13.57 -2.10 4.74
CA GLY A 56 -15.03 -1.91 4.58
C GLY A 56 -15.58 -2.12 3.16
N PHE A 57 -14.80 -2.69 2.24
CA PHE A 57 -15.19 -2.98 0.86
C PHE A 57 -14.37 -4.14 0.31
N GLU A 58 -14.84 -4.74 -0.79
CA GLU A 58 -14.14 -5.88 -1.40
C GLU A 58 -12.88 -5.46 -2.15
N LEU A 59 -11.75 -6.02 -1.71
CA LEU A 59 -10.46 -5.97 -2.38
C LEU A 59 -10.38 -7.00 -3.50
N VAL A 60 -9.72 -6.62 -4.60
CA VAL A 60 -9.25 -7.60 -5.59
C VAL A 60 -8.07 -8.36 -4.97
N ILE A 61 -8.12 -9.69 -4.98
CA ILE A 61 -7.05 -10.55 -4.48
C ILE A 61 -6.47 -11.31 -5.68
N PRO A 62 -5.18 -11.17 -6.00
CA PRO A 62 -4.56 -11.92 -7.09
C PRO A 62 -4.38 -13.40 -6.72
N ASP A 63 -4.33 -14.27 -7.72
CA ASP A 63 -4.10 -15.72 -7.53
C ASP A 63 -2.74 -16.02 -6.88
N TYR A 64 -1.77 -15.13 -7.11
CA TYR A 64 -0.43 -15.19 -6.53
C TYR A 64 -0.09 -13.86 -5.87
N LEU A 65 0.33 -13.93 -4.61
CA LEU A 65 0.85 -12.80 -3.86
C LEU A 65 2.36 -12.96 -3.73
N GLU A 66 3.09 -11.98 -4.25
CA GLU A 66 4.53 -11.89 -4.01
C GLU A 66 4.79 -11.57 -2.53
N GLU A 67 5.79 -12.24 -1.95
CA GLU A 67 6.25 -11.89 -0.60
C GLU A 67 6.88 -10.51 -0.60
N LEU A 68 6.68 -9.77 0.48
CA LEU A 68 7.37 -8.50 0.69
C LEU A 68 8.80 -8.81 1.16
N PRO A 69 9.85 -8.41 0.42
CA PRO A 69 11.21 -8.57 0.90
C PRO A 69 11.41 -7.81 2.20
N GLU A 70 12.07 -8.45 3.16
CA GLU A 70 12.52 -7.80 4.38
C GLU A 70 13.53 -6.69 4.04
N PRO A 71 13.53 -5.58 4.79
CA PRO A 71 14.53 -4.53 4.63
C PRO A 71 15.94 -5.08 4.78
N THR A 72 16.85 -4.62 3.95
CA THR A 72 18.27 -5.00 4.02
C THR A 72 18.94 -4.41 5.27
N ALA A 73 20.06 -5.02 5.69
CA ALA A 73 20.84 -4.53 6.82
C ALA A 73 21.30 -3.07 6.61
N ASP A 74 21.71 -2.73 5.39
CA ASP A 74 22.17 -1.39 5.02
C ASP A 74 21.04 -0.35 5.09
N GLU A 75 19.85 -0.70 4.59
CA GLU A 75 18.67 0.18 4.68
C GLU A 75 18.29 0.45 6.13
N ILE A 76 18.35 -0.59 6.98
CA ILE A 76 18.08 -0.46 8.41
C ILE A 76 19.15 0.40 9.11
N GLU A 77 20.42 0.25 8.75
CA GLU A 77 21.50 1.07 9.29
C GLU A 77 21.31 2.55 8.91
N VAL A 78 21.04 2.82 7.63
CA VAL A 78 20.76 4.17 7.13
C VAL A 78 19.56 4.78 7.84
N LEU A 79 18.47 4.01 7.98
CA LEU A 79 17.27 4.47 8.67
C LEU A 79 17.58 4.87 10.11
N ARG A 80 18.30 4.02 10.87
CA ARG A 80 18.55 4.24 12.31
C ARG A 80 19.62 5.29 12.58
N ASN A 81 20.67 5.37 11.77
CA ASN A 81 21.84 6.20 12.05
C ASN A 81 21.90 7.50 11.25
N ARG A 82 21.18 7.60 10.12
CA ARG A 82 21.23 8.77 9.23
C ARG A 82 19.91 9.49 9.12
N VAL A 83 18.79 8.77 8.97
CA VAL A 83 17.44 9.33 8.71
C VAL A 83 16.68 9.61 10.00
N ASP A 84 16.41 8.58 10.81
CA ASP A 84 15.61 8.67 12.04
C ASP A 84 16.46 8.54 13.31
N ARG A 85 17.51 9.37 13.39
CA ARG A 85 18.50 9.33 14.49
C ARG A 85 17.87 9.51 15.88
N LYS A 86 16.76 10.23 15.94
CA LYS A 86 16.03 10.54 17.18
C LYS A 86 14.89 9.56 17.47
N GLY A 87 14.61 8.62 16.58
CA GLY A 87 13.54 7.64 16.74
C GLY A 87 12.12 8.22 16.65
N LEU A 88 11.93 9.33 15.93
CA LEU A 88 10.63 10.00 15.81
C LEU A 88 9.63 9.17 15.00
N LEU A 89 10.10 8.37 14.04
CA LEU A 89 9.23 7.54 13.19
C LEU A 89 8.70 6.30 13.90
N ARG A 90 9.29 5.92 15.04
CA ARG A 90 8.90 4.74 15.83
C ARG A 90 7.86 5.06 16.92
N ARG A 91 7.44 6.32 17.06
CA ARG A 91 6.54 6.75 18.11
C ARG A 91 5.10 6.60 17.61
N GLU A 92 4.38 5.61 18.12
CA GLU A 92 2.94 5.47 17.87
C GLU A 92 2.20 6.68 18.45
N GLY A 93 1.42 7.39 17.61
CA GLY A 93 0.64 8.56 18.01
C GLY A 93 0.98 9.85 17.26
N LEU A 94 0.53 9.92 16.01
CA LEU A 94 -0.16 11.10 15.47
C LEU A 94 -1.64 10.71 15.27
#